data_AF-A0AAD6GEC6-F1
#
_entry.id   AF-A0AAD6GEC6-F1
#
_cell.length_a   1.000
_cell.length_b   1.000
_cell.length_c   1.000
_cell.angle_alpha   90.00
_cell.angle_beta   90.00
_cell.angle_gamma   90.00
#
_symmetry.space_group_name_H-M   'P 1'
#
loop_
_entity.id
_entity.type
_entity.pdbx_description
1 polymer ?
#
loop_
_entity_poly.entity_id
_entity_poly.type
_entity_poly.pdbx_seq_one_letter_code
_entity_poly.pdbx_strand_id
1 'polypeptide(L)'
;MESGSKASSVKSIFGIKKRIEKKKSKTFSIQNLDLAQVFDPPAPPEEEPKPPRQERWTHRGDGPLLDPSALPKGWNMDEPDLDPDDIDAQIARCEERIEDNIMTFAFEEKLKDYTLRKQYIEYEILALFENLGWLIRDREIAQDEPEGLGVNLLFRIKCLKSIFQNLVKNGDPYKQIRNIRAILKAYREGNLDLNGLITYWSHGDRLCQPRPFNWEEFDAINDAHEGHVGFWVEGTLENFN
;
A
#
# COMPACT_ATOMS: atom_id res chain seq x y z
N MET A 1 7.02 72.34 12.44
CA MET A 1 8.26 72.85 13.05
C MET A 1 8.59 71.94 14.21
N GLU A 2 9.80 71.37 14.15
CA GLU A 2 10.69 70.85 15.21
C GLU A 2 10.13 70.57 16.62
N SER A 3 10.64 69.64 17.41
CA SER A 3 11.59 68.53 17.32
C SER A 3 11.61 67.94 18.73
N GLY A 4 11.80 66.63 18.90
CA GLY A 4 11.76 66.02 20.23
C GLY A 4 12.31 64.60 20.23
N SER A 5 13.63 64.52 20.11
CA SER A 5 14.49 63.33 20.20
C SER A 5 14.22 62.46 21.43
N LYS A 6 14.20 61.13 21.24
CA LYS A 6 14.92 60.18 22.11
C LYS A 6 15.44 59.00 21.28
N ALA A 7 16.75 58.93 21.17
CA ALA A 7 17.48 57.76 20.70
C ALA A 7 17.42 56.63 21.75
N SER A 8 17.29 55.39 21.30
CA SER A 8 18.00 54.28 21.93
C SER A 8 18.15 53.08 20.99
N SER A 9 19.42 52.72 20.82
CA SER A 9 19.94 51.37 20.58
C SER A 9 19.72 50.70 19.22
N VAL A 10 20.62 51.07 18.30
CA VAL A 10 21.19 50.16 17.29
C VAL A 10 21.86 48.99 17.99
N LYS A 11 21.40 47.75 17.75
CA LYS A 11 22.22 46.52 17.78
C LYS A 11 21.41 45.33 17.23
N SER A 12 22.09 44.53 16.40
CA SER A 12 21.72 43.18 15.96
C SER A 12 20.84 43.02 14.72
N ILE A 13 21.25 43.67 13.62
CA ILE A 13 21.27 42.99 12.31
C ILE A 13 22.56 42.17 12.31
N PHE A 14 22.46 40.84 12.16
CA PHE A 14 23.50 39.78 12.08
C PHE A 14 23.27 38.70 13.14
N GLY A 15 22.33 37.78 12.88
CA GLY A 15 22.12 36.66 13.82
C GLY A 15 21.21 35.52 13.38
N ILE A 16 20.56 35.58 12.21
CA ILE A 16 19.73 34.47 11.71
C ILE A 16 20.02 34.24 10.21
N LYS A 17 21.30 34.00 9.91
CA LYS A 17 21.75 33.36 8.67
C LYS A 17 22.82 32.34 9.06
N LYS A 18 22.37 31.16 9.50
CA LYS A 18 23.08 29.86 9.49
C LYS A 18 22.47 28.93 10.53
N ARG A 19 21.49 28.13 10.12
CA ARG A 19 21.36 26.72 10.57
C ARG A 19 20.33 25.94 9.73
N ILE A 20 20.58 25.89 8.43
CA ILE A 20 20.35 24.66 7.69
C ILE A 20 21.72 24.32 7.12
N GLU A 21 22.58 23.77 7.99
CA GLU A 21 23.65 22.93 7.48
C GLU A 21 22.93 21.78 6.79
N LYS A 22 22.81 21.88 5.46
CA LYS A 22 22.78 20.69 4.62
C LYS A 22 23.93 19.83 5.11
N LYS A 23 23.62 18.80 5.92
CA LYS A 23 24.46 17.61 5.94
C LYS A 23 24.68 17.32 4.46
N LYS A 24 25.93 17.39 4.01
CA LYS A 24 26.33 16.89 2.71
C LYS A 24 25.99 15.40 2.76
N SER A 25 24.74 15.07 2.44
CA SER A 25 24.38 13.74 1.97
C SER A 25 25.35 13.47 0.84
N LYS A 26 25.94 12.28 0.81
CA LYS A 26 26.75 11.85 -0.33
C LYS A 26 25.90 12.16 -1.55
N THR A 27 26.36 13.06 -2.41
CA THR A 27 25.62 13.43 -3.61
C THR A 27 25.40 12.15 -4.39
N PHE A 28 24.18 11.62 -4.34
CA PHE A 28 23.77 10.45 -5.09
C PHE A 28 23.74 10.89 -6.54
N SER A 29 24.81 10.58 -7.27
CA SER A 29 25.02 11.05 -8.64
C SER A 29 24.51 9.96 -9.57
N ILE A 30 23.75 10.32 -10.61
CA ILE A 30 23.26 9.33 -11.58
C ILE A 30 24.39 8.50 -12.21
N GLN A 31 25.59 9.08 -12.33
CA GLN A 31 26.78 8.38 -12.87
C GLN A 31 27.26 7.22 -11.98
N ASN A 32 26.86 7.19 -10.70
CA ASN A 32 27.20 6.13 -9.76
C ASN A 32 26.09 5.07 -9.66
N LEU A 33 24.99 5.22 -10.40
CA LEU A 33 23.89 4.27 -10.42
C LEU A 33 24.10 3.23 -11.51
N ASP A 34 24.08 1.96 -11.13
CA ASP A 34 23.95 0.87 -12.09
C ASP A 34 22.47 0.68 -12.45
N LEU A 35 22.01 1.42 -13.46
CA LEU A 35 20.63 1.32 -13.95
C LEU A 35 20.34 -0.02 -14.67
N ALA A 36 21.38 -0.81 -14.96
CA ALA A 36 21.27 -2.13 -15.57
C ALA A 36 21.22 -3.26 -14.53
N GLN A 37 21.42 -2.96 -13.24
CA GLN A 37 21.31 -3.94 -12.16
C GLN A 37 19.92 -4.57 -12.14
N VAL A 38 19.88 -5.90 -12.12
CA VAL A 38 18.66 -6.69 -11.98
C VAL A 38 18.43 -6.97 -10.50
N PHE A 39 17.22 -6.72 -10.03
CA PHE A 39 16.79 -7.01 -8.66
C PHE A 39 15.76 -8.13 -8.67
N ASP A 40 15.84 -9.00 -7.67
CA ASP A 40 14.75 -9.93 -7.39
C ASP A 40 13.57 -9.17 -6.75
N PRO A 41 12.32 -9.59 -7.02
CA PRO A 41 11.17 -9.07 -6.31
C PRO A 41 11.31 -9.26 -4.80
N PRO A 42 10.77 -8.34 -3.98
CA PRO A 42 10.79 -8.51 -2.53
C PRO A 42 10.08 -9.81 -2.14
N ALA A 43 10.65 -10.52 -1.16
CA ALA A 43 9.95 -11.63 -0.53
C ALA A 43 8.65 -11.09 0.12
N PRO A 44 7.59 -11.92 0.21
CA PRO A 44 6.44 -11.58 1.02
C PRO A 44 6.89 -11.23 2.45
N PRO A 45 6.22 -10.27 3.12
CA PRO A 45 6.54 -9.95 4.50
C PRO A 45 6.48 -11.22 5.37
N GLU A 46 7.50 -11.41 6.21
CA GLU A 46 7.55 -12.51 7.16
C GLU A 46 6.43 -12.30 8.20
N GLU A 47 5.55 -13.29 8.37
CA GLU A 47 4.48 -13.21 9.37
C GLU A 47 5.11 -13.13 10.77
N GLU A 48 4.73 -12.11 11.54
CA GLU A 48 5.17 -12.02 12.93
C GLU A 48 4.69 -13.26 13.70
N PRO A 49 5.52 -13.84 14.59
CA PRO A 49 5.12 -15.00 15.36
C PRO A 49 3.92 -14.65 16.25
N LYS A 50 2.79 -15.30 15.98
CA LYS A 50 1.56 -15.11 16.75
C LYS A 50 1.77 -15.50 18.21
N PRO A 51 1.18 -14.76 19.18
CA PRO A 51 1.16 -15.18 20.57
C PRO A 51 0.63 -16.61 20.73
N PRO A 52 1.07 -17.34 21.77
CA PRO A 52 0.60 -18.71 21.99
C PRO A 52 -0.89 -18.72 22.32
N ARG A 53 -1.59 -19.73 21.80
CA ARG A 53 -3.00 -19.99 22.13
C ARG A 53 -3.19 -20.17 23.62
N GLN A 54 -4.22 -19.52 24.17
CA GLN A 54 -4.66 -19.73 25.54
C GLN A 54 -5.13 -21.19 25.74
N GLU A 55 -4.73 -21.81 26.84
CA GLU A 55 -5.15 -23.19 27.15
C GLU A 55 -6.68 -23.30 27.17
N ARG A 56 -7.22 -24.30 26.45
CA ARG A 56 -8.66 -24.53 26.43
C ARG A 56 -9.10 -25.02 27.80
N TRP A 57 -10.10 -24.37 28.35
CA TRP A 57 -10.69 -24.69 29.64
C TRP A 57 -12.20 -24.72 29.48
N THR A 58 -12.86 -25.73 30.03
CA THR A 58 -14.31 -25.93 29.94
C THR A 58 -14.93 -25.77 31.34
N HIS A 59 -15.90 -24.87 31.48
CA HIS A 59 -16.63 -24.70 32.74
C HIS A 59 -17.63 -25.84 32.94
N ARG A 60 -17.58 -26.50 34.11
CA ARG A 60 -18.43 -27.65 34.45
C ARG A 60 -19.63 -27.32 35.35
N GLY A 61 -19.90 -26.04 35.61
CA GLY A 61 -21.05 -25.63 36.41
C GLY A 61 -22.36 -25.72 35.64
N ASP A 62 -23.48 -25.77 36.38
CA ASP A 62 -24.83 -25.91 35.83
C ASP A 62 -25.31 -24.66 35.04
N GLY A 63 -24.63 -23.53 35.18
CA GLY A 63 -24.96 -22.28 34.50
C GLY A 63 -23.71 -21.56 33.96
N PRO A 64 -23.88 -20.54 33.09
CA PRO A 64 -22.76 -19.87 32.45
C PRO A 64 -21.89 -19.11 33.43
N LEU A 65 -20.58 -19.17 33.21
CA LEU A 65 -19.62 -18.39 33.98
C LEU A 65 -19.56 -16.96 33.43
N LEU A 66 -20.27 -16.04 34.08
CA LEU A 66 -20.39 -14.65 33.63
C LEU A 66 -19.49 -13.67 34.38
N ASP A 67 -18.87 -14.09 35.49
CA ASP A 67 -18.00 -13.26 36.30
C ASP A 67 -16.53 -13.42 35.84
N PRO A 68 -15.90 -12.36 35.30
CA PRO A 68 -14.51 -12.43 34.87
C PRO A 68 -13.52 -12.76 35.99
N SER A 69 -13.86 -12.46 37.25
CA SER A 69 -12.98 -12.75 38.39
C SER A 69 -12.88 -14.24 38.72
N ALA A 70 -13.81 -15.05 38.19
CA ALA A 70 -13.84 -16.50 38.37
C ALA A 70 -13.13 -17.26 37.24
N LEU A 71 -12.55 -16.55 36.26
CA LEU A 71 -11.80 -17.15 35.16
C LEU A 71 -10.44 -17.68 35.65
N PRO A 72 -9.89 -18.73 35.00
CA PRO A 72 -8.54 -19.21 35.31
C PRO A 72 -7.50 -18.10 35.19
N LYS A 73 -6.47 -18.16 36.04
CA LYS A 73 -5.38 -17.17 36.00
C LYS A 73 -4.72 -17.14 34.61
N GLY A 74 -4.68 -15.96 34.00
CA GLY A 74 -4.09 -15.75 32.67
C GLY A 74 -5.08 -15.92 31.52
N TRP A 75 -6.28 -16.44 31.78
CA TRP A 75 -7.36 -16.50 30.81
C TRP A 75 -7.93 -15.10 30.58
N ASN A 76 -8.16 -14.71 29.33
CA ASN A 76 -8.81 -13.45 28.95
C ASN A 76 -9.63 -13.61 27.66
N MET A 77 -10.53 -12.65 27.42
CA MET A 77 -11.47 -12.70 26.29
C MET A 77 -10.86 -12.22 24.96
N ASP A 78 -9.58 -11.81 24.93
CA ASP A 78 -8.99 -11.10 23.80
C ASP A 78 -8.44 -12.05 22.72
N GLU A 79 -8.32 -13.35 23.02
CA GLU A 79 -7.89 -14.39 22.08
C GLU A 79 -6.65 -13.98 21.26
N PRO A 80 -5.52 -13.65 21.93
CA PRO A 80 -4.39 -12.94 21.33
C PRO A 80 -3.61 -13.76 20.30
N ASP A 81 -3.88 -15.06 20.21
CA ASP A 81 -3.30 -15.95 19.19
C ASP A 81 -4.00 -15.85 17.83
N LEU A 82 -5.19 -15.24 17.80
CA LEU A 82 -5.96 -15.06 16.58
C LEU A 82 -5.66 -13.72 15.93
N ASP A 83 -5.61 -13.75 14.60
CA ASP A 83 -5.61 -12.53 13.81
C ASP A 83 -7.00 -11.85 13.95
N PRO A 84 -7.10 -10.56 14.29
CA PRO A 84 -8.37 -9.83 14.33
C PRO A 84 -9.16 -9.84 13.00
N ASP A 85 -8.48 -10.07 11.88
CA ASP A 85 -9.07 -10.12 10.53
C ASP A 85 -9.31 -11.55 10.03
N ASP A 86 -8.87 -12.58 10.74
CA ASP A 86 -9.27 -13.98 10.49
C ASP A 86 -10.66 -14.24 11.09
N ILE A 87 -11.68 -13.71 10.42
CA ILE A 87 -13.07 -13.73 10.87
C ILE A 87 -13.57 -15.16 11.11
N ASP A 88 -13.12 -16.12 10.31
CA ASP A 88 -13.51 -17.52 10.45
C ASP A 88 -12.95 -18.13 11.74
N ALA A 89 -11.67 -17.90 12.03
CA ALA A 89 -11.08 -18.35 13.29
C ALA A 89 -11.72 -17.68 14.51
N GLN A 90 -12.08 -16.40 14.40
CA GLN A 90 -12.78 -15.65 15.47
C GLN A 90 -14.18 -16.21 15.73
N ILE A 91 -14.96 -16.51 14.68
CA ILE A 91 -16.28 -17.16 14.79
C ILE A 91 -16.15 -18.51 15.49
N ALA A 92 -15.23 -19.36 15.03
CA ALA A 92 -15.02 -20.69 15.60
C ALA A 92 -14.61 -20.62 17.08
N ARG A 93 -13.78 -19.63 17.47
CA ARG A 93 -13.40 -19.42 18.87
C ARG A 93 -14.59 -18.96 19.71
N CYS A 94 -15.45 -18.07 19.20
CA CYS A 94 -16.66 -17.67 19.90
C CYS A 94 -17.58 -18.87 20.18
N GLU A 95 -17.81 -19.72 19.17
CA GLU A 95 -18.59 -20.96 19.32
C GLU A 95 -17.97 -21.90 20.37
N GLU A 96 -16.63 -22.07 20.35
CA GLU A 96 -15.91 -22.87 21.35
C GLU A 96 -16.14 -22.34 22.77
N ARG A 97 -16.06 -21.03 23.00
CA ARG A 97 -16.25 -20.44 24.35
C ARG A 97 -17.69 -20.52 24.84
N ILE A 98 -18.65 -20.40 23.94
CA ILE A 98 -20.06 -20.61 24.24
C ILE A 98 -20.31 -22.07 24.64
N GLU A 99 -19.75 -23.03 23.89
CA GLU A 99 -19.80 -24.47 24.23
C GLU A 99 -19.12 -24.76 25.57
N ASP A 100 -18.00 -24.11 25.84
CA ASP A 100 -17.26 -24.23 27.10
C ASP A 100 -17.98 -23.58 28.30
N ASN A 101 -19.14 -22.94 28.07
CA ASN A 101 -20.00 -22.30 29.06
C ASN A 101 -19.31 -21.13 29.80
N ILE A 102 -18.48 -20.39 29.06
CA ILE A 102 -17.64 -19.29 29.57
C ILE A 102 -18.06 -17.98 28.91
N MET A 103 -18.39 -16.98 29.74
CA MET A 103 -18.70 -15.61 29.30
C MET A 103 -19.68 -15.58 28.11
N THR A 104 -20.66 -16.49 28.12
CA THR A 104 -21.47 -16.82 26.94
C THR A 104 -22.10 -15.58 26.30
N PHE A 105 -22.61 -14.65 27.12
CA PHE A 105 -23.16 -13.38 26.63
C PHE A 105 -22.17 -12.56 25.80
N ALA A 106 -20.90 -12.45 26.24
CA ALA A 106 -19.88 -11.67 25.53
C ALA A 106 -19.47 -12.34 24.21
N PHE A 107 -19.37 -13.69 24.19
CA PHE A 107 -19.04 -14.41 22.97
C PHE A 107 -20.22 -14.54 22.01
N GLU A 108 -21.46 -14.54 22.49
CA GLU A 108 -22.66 -14.43 21.65
C GLU A 108 -22.71 -13.07 20.94
N GLU A 109 -22.39 -11.98 21.65
CA GLU A 109 -22.30 -10.64 21.05
C GLU A 109 -21.18 -10.57 20.00
N LYS A 110 -19.97 -11.04 20.33
CA LYS A 110 -18.85 -11.14 19.37
C LYS A 110 -19.19 -12.01 18.17
N LEU A 111 -19.80 -13.17 18.37
CA LEU A 111 -20.21 -14.08 17.29
C LEU A 111 -21.16 -13.39 16.31
N LYS A 112 -22.11 -12.62 16.82
CA LYS A 112 -23.04 -11.84 16.00
C LYS A 112 -22.31 -10.79 15.16
N ASP A 113 -21.40 -10.04 15.77
CA ASP A 113 -20.62 -9.01 15.08
C ASP A 113 -19.71 -9.61 14.00
N TYR A 114 -18.99 -10.69 14.31
CA TYR A 114 -18.15 -11.38 13.33
C TYR A 114 -18.96 -12.01 12.21
N THR A 115 -20.13 -12.60 12.50
CA THR A 115 -21.01 -13.13 11.45
C THR A 115 -21.51 -12.03 10.53
N LEU A 116 -21.89 -10.87 11.07
CA LEU A 116 -22.30 -9.72 10.26
C LEU A 116 -21.14 -9.18 9.42
N ARG A 117 -19.94 -9.08 10.00
CA ARG A 117 -18.72 -8.66 9.28
C ARG A 117 -18.37 -9.65 8.16
N LYS A 118 -18.47 -10.96 8.40
CA LYS A 118 -18.27 -11.99 7.39
C LYS A 118 -19.25 -11.82 6.23
N GLN A 119 -20.54 -11.67 6.51
CA GLN A 119 -21.54 -11.43 5.47
C GLN A 119 -21.23 -10.17 4.67
N TYR A 120 -20.85 -9.07 5.35
CA TYR A 120 -20.49 -7.83 4.68
C TYR A 120 -19.26 -8.01 3.76
N ILE A 121 -18.21 -8.67 4.24
CA ILE A 121 -17.02 -9.00 3.44
C ILE A 121 -17.39 -9.89 2.26
N GLU A 122 -18.22 -10.92 2.46
CA GLU A 122 -18.70 -11.79 1.38
C GLU A 122 -19.46 -10.98 0.32
N TYR A 123 -20.35 -10.07 0.74
CA TYR A 123 -21.06 -9.16 -0.17
C TYR A 123 -20.12 -8.20 -0.90
N GLU A 124 -19.14 -7.61 -0.21
CA GLU A 124 -18.14 -6.73 -0.82
C GLU A 124 -17.25 -7.50 -1.80
N ILE A 125 -16.82 -8.71 -1.46
CA ILE A 125 -16.05 -9.59 -2.33
C ILE A 125 -16.89 -9.98 -3.55
N LEU A 126 -18.16 -10.36 -3.37
CA LEU A 126 -19.09 -10.62 -4.47
C LEU A 126 -19.27 -9.39 -5.36
N ALA A 127 -19.49 -8.22 -4.78
CA ALA A 127 -19.58 -6.96 -5.52
C ALA A 127 -18.27 -6.62 -6.23
N LEU A 128 -17.12 -6.88 -5.59
CA LEU A 128 -15.80 -6.69 -6.17
C LEU A 128 -15.58 -7.67 -7.32
N PHE A 129 -15.96 -8.94 -7.21
CA PHE A 129 -15.89 -9.95 -8.27
C PHE A 129 -16.90 -9.69 -9.39
N GLU A 130 -18.08 -9.15 -9.08
CA GLU A 130 -19.05 -8.72 -10.09
C GLU A 130 -18.52 -7.48 -10.83
N ASN A 131 -17.91 -6.54 -10.11
CA ASN A 131 -17.27 -5.35 -10.68
C ASN A 131 -15.98 -5.68 -11.45
N LEU A 132 -15.11 -6.57 -10.93
CA LEU A 132 -13.91 -7.09 -11.62
C LEU A 132 -14.35 -7.94 -12.81
N GLY A 133 -15.38 -8.77 -12.63
CA GLY A 133 -15.97 -9.58 -13.67
C GLY A 133 -16.58 -8.71 -14.76
N TRP A 134 -17.24 -7.61 -14.43
CA TRP A 134 -17.66 -6.58 -15.40
C TRP A 134 -16.44 -5.91 -16.04
N LEU A 135 -15.38 -5.62 -15.28
CA LEU A 135 -14.15 -4.99 -15.76
C LEU A 135 -13.38 -5.87 -16.76
N ILE A 136 -13.39 -7.20 -16.56
CA ILE A 136 -12.77 -8.21 -17.43
C ILE A 136 -13.72 -8.59 -18.59
N ARG A 137 -15.04 -8.60 -18.35
CA ARG A 137 -16.08 -8.81 -19.39
C ARG A 137 -16.34 -7.58 -20.24
N ASP A 138 -15.75 -6.44 -19.91
CA ASP A 138 -15.61 -5.30 -20.78
C ASP A 138 -14.82 -5.79 -22.01
N ARG A 139 -15.54 -6.31 -23.01
CA ARG A 139 -14.99 -6.98 -24.20
C ARG A 139 -13.89 -6.13 -24.84
N GLU A 140 -14.02 -4.82 -24.77
CA GLU A 140 -13.07 -3.83 -25.29
C GLU A 140 -11.70 -3.87 -24.60
N ILE A 141 -11.62 -4.36 -23.36
CA ILE A 141 -10.35 -4.43 -22.62
C ILE A 141 -9.62 -5.71 -22.92
N ALA A 142 -10.32 -6.85 -22.92
CA ALA A 142 -9.68 -8.15 -23.13
C ALA A 142 -9.44 -8.47 -24.61
N GLN A 143 -10.20 -7.89 -25.56
CA GLN A 143 -10.08 -8.24 -26.98
C GLN A 143 -8.72 -7.90 -27.60
N ASP A 144 -8.09 -6.82 -27.15
CA ASP A 144 -6.85 -6.31 -27.74
C ASP A 144 -5.59 -6.63 -26.91
N GLU A 145 -5.74 -7.40 -25.82
CA GLU A 145 -4.63 -7.72 -24.92
C GLU A 145 -4.21 -9.19 -25.04
N PRO A 146 -2.91 -9.49 -24.88
CA PRO A 146 -2.41 -10.87 -24.90
C PRO A 146 -3.15 -11.78 -23.91
N GLU A 147 -3.36 -13.03 -24.31
CA GLU A 147 -3.81 -14.08 -23.39
C GLU A 147 -2.77 -14.33 -22.30
N GLY A 148 -3.23 -14.67 -21.09
CA GLY A 148 -2.35 -15.03 -19.98
C GLY A 148 -1.85 -13.86 -19.12
N LEU A 149 -2.27 -12.62 -19.39
CA LEU A 149 -1.99 -11.51 -18.47
C LEU A 149 -2.77 -11.67 -17.15
N GLY A 150 -2.09 -11.45 -16.03
CA GLY A 150 -2.71 -11.45 -14.71
C GLY A 150 -3.73 -10.31 -14.54
N VAL A 151 -4.68 -10.48 -13.63
CA VAL A 151 -5.77 -9.53 -13.38
C VAL A 151 -5.26 -8.13 -13.02
N ASN A 152 -4.24 -8.03 -12.17
CA ASN A 152 -3.63 -6.76 -11.78
C ASN A 152 -3.02 -6.02 -12.99
N LEU A 153 -2.42 -6.78 -13.90
CA LEU A 153 -1.81 -6.24 -15.11
C LEU A 153 -2.85 -5.73 -16.10
N LEU A 154 -3.93 -6.49 -16.31
CA LEU A 154 -5.09 -6.06 -17.11
C LEU A 154 -5.72 -4.78 -16.55
N PHE A 155 -5.86 -4.70 -15.22
CA PHE A 155 -6.36 -3.50 -14.55
C PHE A 155 -5.46 -2.29 -14.80
N ARG A 156 -4.15 -2.47 -14.63
CA ARG A 156 -3.18 -1.40 -14.87
C ARG A 156 -3.18 -0.93 -16.32
N ILE A 157 -3.26 -1.85 -17.28
CA ILE A 157 -3.41 -1.54 -18.71
C ILE A 157 -4.68 -0.72 -18.97
N LYS A 158 -5.83 -1.07 -18.35
CA LYS A 158 -7.07 -0.27 -18.42
C LYS A 158 -6.84 1.16 -17.92
N CYS A 159 -6.22 1.31 -16.75
CA CYS A 159 -5.89 2.63 -16.20
C CYS A 159 -5.02 3.45 -17.15
N LEU A 160 -3.96 2.86 -17.71
CA LEU A 160 -3.07 3.52 -18.66
C LEU A 160 -3.79 3.92 -19.95
N LYS A 161 -4.68 3.08 -20.51
CA LYS A 161 -5.54 3.44 -21.65
C LYS A 161 -6.44 4.63 -21.33
N SER A 162 -7.04 4.66 -20.14
CA SER A 162 -7.90 5.77 -19.70
C SER A 162 -7.12 7.09 -19.57
N ILE A 163 -5.92 7.05 -18.96
CA ILE A 163 -5.03 8.22 -18.87
C ILE A 163 -4.62 8.68 -20.27
N PHE A 164 -4.23 7.76 -21.16
CA PHE A 164 -3.90 8.08 -22.54
C PHE A 164 -5.03 8.79 -23.28
N GLN A 165 -6.27 8.26 -23.19
CA GLN A 165 -7.44 8.88 -23.81
C GLN A 165 -7.71 10.28 -23.25
N ASN A 166 -7.54 10.47 -21.94
CA ASN A 166 -7.69 11.78 -21.30
C ASN A 166 -6.66 12.79 -21.83
N LEU A 167 -5.39 12.40 -21.93
CA LEU A 167 -4.31 13.26 -22.45
C LEU A 167 -4.49 13.59 -23.93
N VAL A 168 -4.94 12.62 -24.75
CA VAL A 168 -5.26 12.90 -26.16
C VAL A 168 -6.40 13.91 -26.29
N LYS A 169 -7.42 13.81 -25.44
CA LYS A 169 -8.60 14.68 -25.47
C LYS A 169 -8.31 16.09 -24.92
N ASN A 170 -7.58 16.18 -23.81
CA ASN A 170 -7.41 17.41 -23.04
C ASN A 170 -6.05 18.10 -23.26
N GLY A 171 -5.15 17.45 -24.02
CA GLY A 171 -3.78 17.89 -24.21
C GLY A 171 -2.81 17.18 -23.26
N ASP A 172 -1.54 17.15 -23.66
CA ASP A 172 -0.46 16.47 -22.96
C ASP A 172 0.63 17.45 -22.51
N PRO A 173 0.31 18.37 -21.57
CA PRO A 173 1.23 19.44 -21.16
C PRO A 173 2.52 18.90 -20.55
N TYR A 174 2.46 17.70 -19.96
CA TYR A 174 3.59 17.02 -19.34
C TYR A 174 4.21 15.93 -20.23
N LYS A 175 3.87 15.87 -21.54
CA LYS A 175 4.48 14.96 -22.53
C LYS A 175 4.48 13.46 -22.13
N GLN A 176 3.45 13.00 -21.43
CA GLN A 176 3.33 11.64 -20.89
C GLN A 176 2.84 10.61 -21.90
N ILE A 177 2.23 11.03 -23.02
CA ILE A 177 1.69 10.12 -24.04
C ILE A 177 2.74 9.13 -24.53
N ARG A 178 4.01 9.55 -24.68
CA ARG A 178 5.10 8.67 -25.11
C ARG A 178 5.44 7.61 -24.06
N ASN A 179 5.52 7.98 -22.79
CA ASN A 179 5.75 7.04 -21.69
C ASN A 179 4.64 5.99 -21.63
N ILE A 180 3.38 6.43 -21.65
CA ILE A 180 2.24 5.51 -21.55
C ILE A 180 2.24 4.50 -22.71
N ARG A 181 2.54 4.93 -23.94
CA ARG A 181 2.66 4.00 -25.08
C ARG A 181 3.77 2.97 -24.86
N ALA A 182 4.93 3.40 -24.38
CA ALA A 182 6.07 2.54 -24.16
C ALA A 182 5.82 1.53 -23.02
N ILE A 183 5.19 1.97 -21.94
CA ILE A 183 4.78 1.13 -20.81
C ILE A 183 3.73 0.09 -21.25
N LEU A 184 2.69 0.51 -21.98
CA LEU A 184 1.68 -0.41 -22.52
C LEU A 184 2.32 -1.49 -23.39
N LYS A 185 3.27 -1.11 -24.25
CA LYS A 185 4.03 -2.06 -25.07
C LYS A 185 4.83 -3.02 -24.21
N ALA A 186 5.54 -2.51 -23.19
CA ALA A 186 6.36 -3.34 -22.31
C ALA A 186 5.53 -4.38 -21.55
N TYR A 187 4.35 -4.03 -21.05
CA TYR A 187 3.44 -4.98 -20.42
C TYR A 187 2.94 -6.06 -21.39
N ARG A 188 2.52 -5.66 -22.59
CA ARG A 188 2.02 -6.60 -23.61
C ARG A 188 3.09 -7.57 -24.12
N GLU A 189 4.34 -7.14 -24.11
CA GLU A 189 5.48 -7.98 -24.51
C GLU A 189 6.04 -8.82 -23.35
N GLY A 190 5.49 -8.70 -22.14
CA GLY A 190 6.00 -9.39 -20.95
C GLY A 190 7.35 -8.87 -20.47
N ASN A 191 7.77 -7.68 -20.90
CA ASN A 191 9.02 -7.03 -20.53
C ASN A 191 8.92 -6.19 -19.25
N LEU A 192 7.72 -6.11 -18.67
CA LEU A 192 7.39 -5.38 -17.45
C LEU A 192 6.28 -6.13 -16.71
N ASP A 193 6.31 -6.09 -15.38
CA ASP A 193 5.34 -6.75 -14.50
C ASP A 193 5.10 -5.91 -13.22
N LEU A 194 4.06 -6.24 -12.46
CA LEU A 194 3.68 -5.61 -11.19
C LEU A 194 4.08 -6.49 -10.01
N ASN A 195 5.38 -6.52 -9.72
CA ASN A 195 5.99 -7.42 -8.73
C ASN A 195 6.58 -6.67 -7.52
N GLY A 196 6.11 -5.45 -7.24
CA GLY A 196 6.62 -4.61 -6.15
C GLY A 196 7.92 -3.86 -6.46
N LEU A 197 8.48 -4.03 -7.65
CA LEU A 197 9.56 -3.20 -8.19
C LEU A 197 9.01 -2.06 -9.06
N ILE A 198 9.83 -1.03 -9.26
CA ILE A 198 9.52 0.11 -10.12
C ILE A 198 10.49 0.24 -11.30
N THR A 199 10.06 0.96 -12.32
CA THR A 199 10.87 1.38 -13.47
C THR A 199 10.68 2.88 -13.73
N TYR A 200 11.77 3.56 -14.07
CA TYR A 200 11.75 4.96 -14.49
C TYR A 200 11.67 5.07 -16.00
N TRP A 201 10.88 6.03 -16.48
CA TRP A 201 10.68 6.29 -17.90
C TRP A 201 10.81 7.79 -18.18
N SER A 202 11.47 8.14 -19.28
CA SER A 202 11.50 9.51 -19.78
C SER A 202 11.30 9.54 -21.29
N HIS A 203 10.37 10.37 -21.75
CA HIS A 203 10.04 10.59 -23.17
C HIS A 203 9.79 9.33 -24.03
N GLY A 204 9.36 8.23 -23.40
CA GLY A 204 9.09 6.95 -24.03
C GLY A 204 10.20 5.90 -23.85
N ASP A 205 11.32 6.26 -23.23
CA ASP A 205 12.44 5.35 -23.00
C ASP A 205 12.45 4.85 -21.56
N ARG A 206 12.68 3.54 -21.39
CA ARG A 206 12.91 2.94 -20.07
C ARG A 206 14.33 3.24 -19.62
N LEU A 207 14.49 3.88 -18.48
CA LEU A 207 15.78 4.36 -17.98
C LEU A 207 16.51 3.30 -17.13
N CYS A 208 15.80 2.33 -16.55
CA CYS A 208 16.39 1.31 -15.69
C CYS A 208 15.69 -0.05 -15.83
N GLN A 209 16.37 -1.11 -15.38
CA GLN A 209 15.71 -2.38 -15.06
C GLN A 209 14.78 -2.21 -13.84
N PRO A 210 13.77 -3.09 -13.68
CA PRO A 210 12.94 -3.09 -12.48
C PRO A 210 13.78 -3.14 -11.20
N ARG A 211 13.47 -2.25 -10.25
CA ARG A 211 14.25 -2.10 -9.03
C ARG A 211 13.45 -1.56 -7.84
N PRO A 212 13.93 -1.69 -6.60
CA PRO A 212 13.28 -1.11 -5.44
C PRO A 212 13.20 0.41 -5.55
N PHE A 213 12.11 1.00 -5.06
CA PHE A 213 12.00 2.44 -4.99
C PHE A 213 12.97 3.01 -3.92
N ASN A 214 13.69 4.07 -4.26
CA ASN A 214 14.54 4.82 -3.35
C ASN A 214 14.44 6.31 -3.66
N TRP A 215 14.22 7.15 -2.62
CA TRP A 215 14.03 8.59 -2.79
C TRP A 215 15.27 9.32 -3.34
N GLU A 216 16.48 8.99 -2.85
CA GLU A 216 17.71 9.62 -3.33
C GLU A 216 18.00 9.27 -4.78
N GLU A 217 17.69 8.03 -5.17
CA GLU A 217 17.77 7.58 -6.54
C GLU A 217 16.73 8.25 -7.44
N PHE A 218 15.48 8.30 -7.00
CA PHE A 218 14.40 8.99 -7.70
C PHE A 218 14.81 10.43 -7.99
N ASP A 219 15.27 11.17 -6.98
CA ASP A 219 15.70 12.57 -7.12
C ASP A 219 16.84 12.69 -8.14
N ALA A 220 17.86 11.82 -8.06
CA ALA A 220 19.00 11.84 -8.97
C ALA A 220 18.60 11.57 -10.44
N ILE A 221 17.70 10.61 -10.67
CA ILE A 221 17.21 10.27 -12.01
C ILE A 221 16.25 11.34 -12.53
N ASN A 222 15.37 11.86 -11.66
CA ASN A 222 14.42 12.92 -11.99
C ASN A 222 15.16 14.19 -12.44
N ASP A 223 16.17 14.63 -11.68
CA ASP A 223 16.99 15.80 -12.01
C ASP A 223 17.74 15.64 -13.34
N ALA A 224 18.24 14.43 -13.64
CA ALA A 224 19.00 14.15 -14.85
C ALA A 224 18.14 14.07 -16.12
N HIS A 225 16.83 13.84 -15.98
CA HIS A 225 15.92 13.56 -17.11
C HIS A 225 14.76 14.54 -17.21
N GLU A 226 14.97 15.81 -16.79
CA GLU A 226 13.96 16.87 -16.84
C GLU A 226 12.64 16.46 -16.16
N GLY A 227 12.71 15.91 -14.95
CA GLY A 227 11.63 15.17 -14.32
C GLY A 227 10.29 15.89 -14.08
N HIS A 228 10.21 17.17 -14.41
CA HIS A 228 8.97 17.96 -14.44
C HIS A 228 8.18 17.80 -15.75
N VAL A 229 8.77 17.22 -16.81
CA VAL A 229 8.13 17.00 -18.11
C VAL A 229 8.57 15.66 -18.69
N GLY A 230 7.59 14.82 -19.05
CA GLY A 230 7.83 13.57 -19.77
C GLY A 230 8.50 12.51 -18.92
N PHE A 231 8.46 12.60 -17.59
CA PHE A 231 9.00 11.62 -16.66
C PHE A 231 7.89 10.82 -15.97
N TRP A 232 8.11 9.52 -15.78
CA TRP A 232 7.13 8.61 -15.19
C TRP A 232 7.80 7.54 -14.35
N VAL A 233 7.15 7.17 -13.25
CA VAL A 233 7.51 6.02 -12.40
C VAL A 233 6.42 4.97 -12.55
N GLU A 234 6.78 3.78 -13.01
CA GLU A 234 5.84 2.67 -13.22
C GLU A 234 6.17 1.50 -12.30
N GLY A 235 5.17 0.98 -11.57
CA GLY A 235 5.27 -0.16 -10.67
C GLY A 235 4.20 -0.11 -9.57
N THR A 236 4.15 -1.11 -8.69
CA THR A 236 3.29 -1.13 -7.51
C THR A 236 4.02 -0.58 -6.28
N LEU A 237 3.43 0.41 -5.62
CA LEU A 237 3.97 1.07 -4.42
C LEU A 237 3.50 0.38 -3.12
N GLU A 238 3.37 -0.94 -3.10
CA GLU A 238 2.75 -1.68 -1.98
C GLU A 238 3.56 -1.63 -0.68
N ASN A 239 4.77 -1.05 -0.66
CA ASN A 239 5.68 -1.10 0.49
C ASN A 239 6.14 0.26 1.04
N PHE A 240 5.32 1.31 0.96
CA PHE A 240 5.55 2.52 1.78
C PHE A 240 4.74 2.46 3.07
N ASN A 241 5.17 1.62 4.00
CA ASN A 241 4.80 1.72 5.43
C ASN A 241 6.07 1.71 6.26
#